data_AF-A0A1X7J2R3-F1
#
_entry.id   AF-A0A1X7J2R3-F1
#
_cell.length_a   1.000
_cell.length_b   1.000
_cell.length_c   1.000
_cell.angle_alpha   90.00
_cell.angle_beta   90.00
_cell.angle_gamma   90.00
#
_symmetry.space_group_name_H-M   'P 1'
#
loop_
_entity.id
_entity.type
_entity.pdbx_description
1 polymer ?
#
loop_
_entity_poly.entity_id
_entity_poly.type
_entity_poly.pdbx_seq_one_letter_code
_entity_poly.pdbx_strand_id
1 'polypeptide(L)'
;MRVPKFALAALTALFTLSAHAEMTAAQYKKWAHADNDSIYAAYITGTINAFGWANGDLVSQKRPALFCPPPTLAIGNQTVYPLLDAFFANHPGISDDFPIGLAILRALQGAYPC
;
A
#
# COMPACT_ATOMS: atom_id res chain seq x y z
N MET A 1 -47.06 7.79 11.87
CA MET A 1 -46.52 7.79 10.48
C MET A 1 -45.81 6.47 10.24
N ARG A 2 -46.23 5.66 9.26
CA ARG A 2 -45.53 4.41 8.86
C ARG A 2 -44.57 4.76 7.73
N VAL A 3 -43.27 4.72 7.98
CA VAL A 3 -42.26 4.90 6.92
C VAL A 3 -42.27 3.63 6.06
N PRO A 4 -42.46 3.72 4.74
CA PRO A 4 -42.45 2.55 3.88
C PRO A 4 -41.05 1.93 3.89
N LYS A 5 -40.97 0.59 4.03
CA LYS A 5 -39.70 -0.16 4.04
C LYS A 5 -38.81 0.15 2.82
N PHE A 6 -39.43 0.47 1.68
CA PHE A 6 -38.77 0.90 0.45
C PHE A 6 -38.07 2.27 0.57
N ALA A 7 -38.66 3.22 1.32
CA ALA A 7 -38.04 4.51 1.56
C ALA A 7 -36.81 4.38 2.47
N LEU A 8 -36.81 3.43 3.41
CA LEU A 8 -35.65 3.16 4.28
C LEU A 8 -34.49 2.54 3.49
N ALA A 9 -34.79 1.60 2.57
CA ALA A 9 -33.78 0.96 1.72
C ALA A 9 -33.16 1.94 0.70
N ALA A 10 -33.96 2.84 0.13
CA ALA A 10 -33.47 3.89 -0.76
C ALA A 10 -32.56 4.89 -0.03
N LEU A 11 -32.85 5.20 1.24
CA LEU A 11 -32.00 6.07 2.05
C LEU A 11 -30.63 5.42 2.33
N THR A 12 -30.58 4.11 2.61
CA THR A 12 -29.31 3.39 2.84
C THR A 12 -28.40 3.31 1.62
N ALA A 13 -28.97 3.26 0.41
CA ALA A 13 -28.20 3.23 -0.83
C ALA A 13 -27.46 4.55 -1.11
N LEU A 14 -27.92 5.68 -0.55
CA LEU A 14 -27.27 6.99 -0.68
C LEU A 14 -26.02 7.14 0.20
N PHE A 15 -25.75 6.19 1.11
CA PHE A 15 -24.59 6.20 2.01
C PHE A 15 -23.46 5.27 1.56
N THR A 16 -23.45 4.80 0.31
CA THR A 16 -22.26 4.11 -0.24
C THR A 16 -21.16 5.13 -0.52
N LEU A 17 -20.53 5.62 0.55
CA LEU A 17 -19.29 6.40 0.45
C LEU A 17 -18.22 5.52 -0.19
N SER A 18 -17.44 6.10 -1.10
CA SER A 18 -16.21 5.50 -1.60
C SER A 18 -15.26 5.31 -0.43
N ALA A 19 -15.13 4.07 0.05
CA ALA A 19 -14.13 3.72 1.04
C ALA A 19 -12.74 3.81 0.39
N HIS A 20 -12.04 4.93 0.61
CA HIS A 20 -10.64 5.08 0.23
C HIS A 20 -9.77 4.43 1.33
N ALA A 21 -9.56 3.12 1.21
CA ALA A 21 -8.72 2.35 2.14
C ALA A 21 -7.21 2.47 1.83
N GLU A 22 -6.87 2.97 0.64
CA GLU A 22 -5.50 3.12 0.18
C GLU A 22 -4.84 4.35 0.81
N MET A 23 -3.64 4.18 1.36
CA MET A 23 -2.85 5.30 1.87
C MET A 23 -2.28 6.12 0.70
N THR A 24 -2.40 7.44 0.77
CA THR A 24 -1.89 8.35 -0.28
C THR A 24 -0.47 8.84 -0.03
N ALA A 25 0.19 9.35 -1.07
CA ALA A 25 1.50 9.98 -0.98
C ALA A 25 1.53 11.18 -0.02
N ALA A 26 0.48 12.00 0.02
CA ALA A 26 0.36 13.08 1.00
C ALA A 26 0.34 12.56 2.45
N GLN A 27 -0.41 11.48 2.71
CA GLN A 27 -0.46 10.87 4.04
C GLN A 27 0.91 10.30 4.44
N TYR A 28 1.59 9.63 3.50
CA TYR A 28 2.96 9.15 3.72
C TYR A 28 3.92 10.29 4.05
N LYS A 29 4.00 11.32 3.20
CA LYS A 29 4.89 12.48 3.41
C LYS A 29 4.65 13.16 4.77
N LYS A 30 3.43 13.10 5.29
CA LYS A 30 3.06 13.68 6.58
C LYS A 30 3.38 12.77 7.77
N TRP A 31 3.27 11.45 7.63
CA TRP A 31 3.20 10.54 8.77
C TRP A 31 4.19 9.37 8.76
N ALA A 32 4.92 9.13 7.68
CA ALA A 32 5.79 7.95 7.48
C ALA A 32 6.84 7.73 8.58
N HIS A 33 7.15 8.74 9.38
CA HIS A 33 8.15 8.67 10.44
C HIS A 33 7.65 9.23 11.78
N ALA A 34 6.34 9.47 11.90
CA ALA A 34 5.77 10.12 13.07
C ALA A 34 5.78 9.21 14.30
N ASP A 35 5.57 7.89 14.12
CA ASP A 35 5.74 6.85 15.15
C ASP A 35 5.66 5.43 14.53
N ASN A 36 6.47 4.49 15.06
CA ASN A 36 6.51 3.09 14.60
C ASN A 36 5.25 2.28 14.94
N ASP A 37 4.41 2.75 15.86
CA ASP A 37 3.14 2.12 16.27
C ASP A 37 1.92 2.76 15.61
N SER A 38 2.13 3.63 14.61
CA SER A 38 1.04 4.28 13.90
C SER A 38 0.27 3.31 13.00
N ILE A 39 -0.99 3.63 12.73
CA ILE A 39 -1.82 2.92 11.74
C ILE A 39 -1.15 2.86 10.35
N TYR A 40 -0.26 3.81 10.04
CA TYR A 40 0.49 3.88 8.80
C TYR A 40 1.64 2.87 8.75
N ALA A 41 2.32 2.64 9.87
CA ALA A 41 3.30 1.56 9.97
C ALA A 41 2.62 0.19 9.79
N ALA A 42 1.42 0.00 10.36
CA ALA A 42 0.63 -1.21 10.15
C ALA A 42 0.21 -1.37 8.67
N TYR A 43 -0.19 -0.29 8.01
CA TYR A 43 -0.51 -0.28 6.58
C TYR A 43 0.68 -0.73 5.71
N ILE A 44 1.86 -0.13 5.94
CA ILE A 44 3.07 -0.46 5.19
C ILE A 44 3.49 -1.90 5.46
N THR A 45 3.47 -2.33 6.73
CA THR A 45 3.77 -3.73 7.11
C THR A 45 2.84 -4.71 6.41
N GLY A 46 1.53 -4.46 6.45
CA GLY A 46 0.54 -5.31 5.80
C GLY A 46 0.74 -5.40 4.29
N THR A 47 1.06 -4.26 3.66
CA THR A 47 1.36 -4.20 2.22
C THR A 47 2.61 -5.00 1.86
N ILE A 48 3.69 -4.85 2.63
CA ILE A 48 4.95 -5.60 2.43
C ILE A 48 4.69 -7.10 2.54
N ASN A 49 3.94 -7.53 3.57
CA ASN A 49 3.60 -8.94 3.76
C ASN A 49 2.78 -9.49 2.59
N ALA A 50 1.79 -8.71 2.10
CA ALA A 50 0.99 -9.10 0.95
C ALA A 50 1.84 -9.31 -0.31
N PHE A 51 2.81 -8.42 -0.56
CA PHE A 51 3.76 -8.60 -1.66
C PHE A 51 4.72 -9.76 -1.45
N GLY A 52 5.14 -10.03 -0.22
CA GLY A 52 5.91 -11.22 0.12
C GLY A 52 5.15 -12.50 -0.20
N TRP A 53 3.86 -12.58 0.18
CA TRP A 53 2.99 -13.71 -0.15
C TRP A 53 2.77 -13.84 -1.66
N ALA A 54 2.50 -12.74 -2.36
CA ALA A 54 2.31 -12.74 -3.81
C ALA A 54 3.57 -13.23 -4.54
N ASN A 55 4.76 -12.80 -4.12
CA ASN A 55 6.02 -13.32 -4.64
C ASN A 55 6.19 -14.80 -4.36
N GLY A 56 5.92 -15.25 -3.13
CA GLY A 56 6.00 -16.66 -2.76
C GLY A 56 5.07 -17.54 -3.61
N ASP A 57 3.84 -17.09 -3.83
CA ASP A 57 2.86 -17.79 -4.69
C ASP A 57 3.35 -17.87 -6.14
N LEU A 58 3.82 -16.76 -6.72
CA LEU A 58 4.37 -16.74 -8.08
C LEU A 58 5.55 -17.70 -8.25
N VAL A 59 6.50 -17.67 -7.30
CA VAL A 59 7.66 -18.58 -7.31
C VAL A 59 7.21 -20.04 -7.21
N SER A 60 6.24 -20.36 -6.34
CA SER A 60 5.71 -21.72 -6.21
C SER A 60 5.07 -22.24 -7.52
N GLN A 61 4.48 -21.32 -8.30
CA GLN A 61 3.89 -21.60 -9.60
C GLN A 61 4.89 -21.55 -10.76
N LYS A 62 6.20 -21.41 -10.49
CA LYS A 62 7.27 -21.23 -11.50
C LYS A 62 7.03 -20.02 -12.41
N ARG A 63 6.40 -18.98 -11.87
CA ARG A 63 6.20 -17.69 -12.56
C ARG A 63 7.24 -16.67 -12.08
N PRO A 64 7.57 -15.66 -12.90
CA PRO A 64 8.42 -14.57 -12.47
C PRO A 64 7.86 -13.89 -11.21
N ALA A 65 8.72 -13.64 -10.22
CA ALA A 65 8.36 -12.87 -9.03
C ALA A 65 8.15 -11.39 -9.40
N LEU A 66 7.46 -10.65 -8.52
CA LEU A 66 7.28 -9.20 -8.68
C LEU A 66 8.59 -8.43 -8.49
N PHE A 67 9.51 -8.97 -7.68
CA PHE A 67 10.87 -8.44 -7.39
C PHE A 67 11.73 -9.57 -6.79
N CYS A 68 13.06 -9.43 -6.84
CA CYS A 68 14.04 -10.48 -6.49
C CYS A 68 15.00 -10.01 -5.38
N PRO A 69 14.59 -10.06 -4.10
CA PRO A 69 15.45 -9.60 -3.00
C PRO A 69 16.57 -10.60 -2.70
N PRO A 70 17.69 -10.15 -2.10
CA PRO A 70 18.74 -11.05 -1.64
C PRO A 70 18.21 -12.11 -0.65
N PRO A 71 18.73 -13.35 -0.65
CA PRO A 71 18.19 -14.45 0.17
C PRO A 71 18.17 -14.19 1.68
N THR A 72 19.06 -13.34 2.18
CA THR A 72 19.20 -13.01 3.59
C THR A 72 18.49 -11.73 4.00
N LEU A 73 17.87 -11.01 3.05
CA LEU A 73 17.21 -9.75 3.32
C LEU A 73 15.77 -9.98 3.80
N ALA A 74 15.52 -9.70 5.08
CA ALA A 74 14.16 -9.55 5.57
C ALA A 74 13.62 -8.17 5.14
N ILE A 75 12.62 -8.15 4.26
CA ILE A 75 11.95 -6.90 3.88
C ILE A 75 10.95 -6.54 4.98
N GLY A 76 11.20 -5.42 5.65
CA GLY A 76 10.29 -4.82 6.61
C GLY A 76 10.29 -3.30 6.50
N ASN A 77 9.58 -2.62 7.40
CA ASN A 77 9.44 -1.16 7.36
C ASN A 77 10.79 -0.43 7.32
N GLN A 78 11.77 -0.90 8.10
CA GLN A 78 13.13 -0.34 8.15
C GLN A 78 13.85 -0.38 6.79
N THR A 79 13.52 -1.37 5.95
CA THR A 79 14.06 -1.50 4.60
C THR A 79 13.25 -0.68 3.60
N VAL A 80 11.93 -0.58 3.77
CA VAL A 80 11.03 0.01 2.77
C VAL A 80 10.92 1.52 2.87
N TYR A 81 10.99 2.12 4.07
CA TYR A 81 10.94 3.57 4.22
C TYR A 81 12.02 4.30 3.38
N PRO A 82 13.32 3.95 3.48
CA PRO A 82 14.34 4.60 2.65
C PRO A 82 14.11 4.42 1.14
N LEU A 83 13.55 3.29 0.71
CA LEU A 83 13.24 3.04 -0.69
C LEU A 83 12.07 3.89 -1.19
N LEU A 84 11.04 4.08 -0.35
CA LEU A 84 9.93 4.98 -0.64
C LEU A 84 10.36 6.44 -0.66
N ASP A 85 11.21 6.86 0.28
CA ASP A 85 11.75 8.22 0.30
C ASP A 85 12.55 8.51 -0.97
N ALA A 86 13.43 7.57 -1.35
CA ALA A 86 14.17 7.65 -2.60
C ALA A 86 13.24 7.65 -3.83
N PHE A 87 12.18 6.84 -3.82
CA PHE A 87 11.19 6.80 -4.89
C PHE A 87 10.52 8.16 -5.10
N PHE A 88 10.02 8.81 -4.04
CA PHE A 88 9.39 10.12 -4.16
C PHE A 88 10.38 11.24 -4.46
N ALA A 89 11.60 11.17 -3.92
CA ALA A 89 12.66 12.13 -4.25
C ALA A 89 13.04 12.10 -5.73
N ASN A 90 13.10 10.90 -6.33
CA ASN A 90 13.42 10.72 -7.76
C ASN A 90 12.23 11.00 -8.69
N HIS A 91 11.01 11.12 -8.15
CA HIS A 91 9.80 11.35 -8.93
C HIS A 91 8.95 12.50 -8.34
N PRO A 92 9.46 13.74 -8.34
CA PRO A 92 8.78 14.88 -7.71
C PRO A 92 7.44 15.26 -8.36
N GLY A 93 7.17 14.79 -9.58
CA GLY A 93 5.91 15.03 -10.31
C GLY A 93 4.78 14.05 -9.95
N ILE A 94 5.01 13.09 -9.06
CA ILE A 94 3.95 12.16 -8.63
C ILE A 94 2.92 12.89 -7.77
N SER A 95 1.64 12.71 -8.11
CA SER A 95 0.50 13.28 -7.39
C SER A 95 0.50 12.89 -5.90
N ASP A 96 0.03 13.80 -5.06
CA ASP A 96 -0.18 13.54 -3.64
C ASP A 96 -1.26 12.47 -3.37
N ASP A 97 -2.13 12.19 -4.33
CA ASP A 97 -3.13 11.11 -4.27
C ASP A 97 -2.57 9.75 -4.71
N PHE A 98 -1.28 9.69 -5.06
CA PHE A 98 -0.68 8.44 -5.56
C PHE A 98 -0.72 7.34 -4.49
N PRO A 99 -1.13 6.11 -4.84
CA PRO A 99 -1.32 5.04 -3.89
C PRO A 99 0.02 4.50 -3.37
N ILE A 100 0.20 4.46 -2.05
CA ILE A 100 1.45 4.02 -1.44
C ILE A 100 1.70 2.55 -1.67
N GLY A 101 0.68 1.70 -1.72
CA GLY A 101 0.88 0.29 -2.03
C GLY A 101 1.57 0.09 -3.37
N LEU A 102 1.20 0.90 -4.38
CA LEU A 102 1.87 0.87 -5.68
C LEU A 102 3.28 1.49 -5.59
N ALA A 103 3.47 2.57 -4.84
CA ALA A 103 4.80 3.16 -4.63
C ALA A 103 5.76 2.14 -4.01
N ILE A 104 5.31 1.36 -3.01
CA ILE A 104 6.10 0.29 -2.39
C ILE A 104 6.50 -0.74 -3.43
N LEU A 105 5.56 -1.20 -4.25
CA LEU A 105 5.86 -2.17 -5.30
C LEU A 105 6.91 -1.64 -6.29
N ARG A 106 6.76 -0.40 -6.75
CA ARG A 106 7.72 0.23 -7.69
C ARG A 106 9.09 0.44 -7.06
N ALA A 107 9.13 0.84 -5.79
CA ALA A 107 10.37 1.01 -5.04
C ALA A 107 11.11 -0.33 -4.87
N LEU A 108 10.39 -1.41 -4.53
CA LEU A 108 10.96 -2.76 -4.44
C LEU A 108 11.44 -3.29 -5.79
N GLN A 109 10.69 -3.05 -6.87
CA GLN A 109 11.10 -3.40 -8.23
C GLN A 109 12.37 -2.68 -8.68
N GLY A 110 12.48 -1.39 -8.35
CA GLY A 110 13.67 -0.60 -8.66
C GLY A 110 14.90 -1.02 -7.85
N ALA A 111 14.70 -1.38 -6.58
CA ALA A 111 15.79 -1.80 -5.69
C ALA A 111 16.25 -3.23 -5.93
N TYR A 112 15.32 -4.12 -6.29
CA TYR A 112 15.53 -5.56 -6.39
C TYR A 112 14.95 -6.12 -7.69
N PRO A 113 15.47 -5.72 -8.87
CA PRO A 113 15.01 -6.26 -10.13
C PRO A 113 15.28 -7.77 -10.21
N CYS A 114 14.30 -8.49 -10.73
CA CYS A 114 14.52 -9.78 -11.39
C CYS A 114 15.04 -9.51 -12.82
#